data_AF-A0A848RT09-F1
#
_entry.id   AF-A0A848RT09-F1
#
_cell.length_a   1.000
_cell.length_b   1.000
_cell.length_c   1.000
_cell.angle_alpha   90.00
_cell.angle_beta   90.00
_cell.angle_gamma   90.00
#
_symmetry.space_group_name_H-M   'P 1'
#
loop_
_entity.id
_entity.type
_entity.pdbx_description
1 polymer ?
#
loop_
_entity_poly.entity_id
_entity_poly.type
_entity_poly.pdbx_seq_one_letter_code
_entity_poly.pdbx_strand_id
1 'polypeptide(L)'
;MIEPRPIRFDVDTWIVMRNDKVLPKAVIQRVHHRQGDRYLLFRWDIDPQKRQLMNVVDSLEKANDLVLYDPTPTGVTPFAGYPPTTVKSPRARP
;
A
#
# COMPACT_ATOMS: atom_id res chain seq x y z
N MET A 1 9.77 -8.49 13.26
CA MET A 1 9.88 -9.03 11.89
C MET A 1 10.87 -8.14 11.15
N ILE A 2 11.79 -8.70 10.38
CA ILE A 2 12.73 -7.87 9.61
C ILE A 2 11.99 -7.45 8.34
N GLU A 3 11.62 -6.18 8.24
CA GLU A 3 11.03 -5.65 7.01
C GLU A 3 12.05 -5.74 5.86
N PRO A 4 11.59 -6.00 4.62
CA PRO A 4 12.48 -6.03 3.47
C PRO A 4 13.13 -4.66 3.29
N ARG A 5 14.46 -4.65 3.19
CA ARG A 5 15.23 -3.42 2.99
C ARG A 5 14.82 -2.75 1.67
N PRO A 6 14.70 -1.42 1.64
CA PRO A 6 14.47 -0.68 0.40
C PRO A 6 15.54 -0.99 -0.66
N ILE A 7 15.12 -1.07 -1.91
CA ILE A 7 16.02 -1.30 -3.04
C ILE A 7 16.63 0.05 -3.43
N ARG A 8 17.94 0.19 -3.23
CA ARG A 8 18.67 1.38 -3.69
C ARG A 8 18.84 1.30 -5.21
N PHE A 9 18.35 2.29 -5.94
CA PHE A 9 18.51 2.35 -7.41
C PHE A 9 19.36 3.52 -7.88
N ASP A 10 19.54 4.52 -7.02
CA ASP A 10 20.43 5.65 -7.24
C ASP A 10 21.18 5.98 -5.94
N VAL A 11 22.15 6.89 -6.00
CA VAL A 11 22.95 7.34 -4.85
C VAL A 11 22.05 7.79 -3.72
N ASP A 12 21.04 8.60 -4.02
CA ASP A 12 20.17 9.19 -3.00
C ASP A 12 18.71 8.76 -3.13
N THR A 13 18.44 7.67 -3.85
CA THR A 13 17.06 7.22 -4.04
C THR A 13 16.88 5.71 -3.85
N TRP A 14 15.83 5.37 -3.10
CA TRP A 14 15.42 4.01 -2.80
C TRP A 14 13.96 3.79 -3.20
N ILE A 15 13.66 2.57 -3.63
CA ILE A 15 12.31 2.09 -3.91
C ILE A 15 11.89 1.14 -2.80
N VAL A 16 10.66 1.30 -2.33
CA VAL A 16 10.08 0.47 -1.28
C VAL A 16 9.02 -0.45 -1.87
N MET A 17 9.27 -1.76 -1.77
CA MET A 17 8.33 -2.81 -2.19
C MET A 17 7.54 -3.31 -0.98
N ARG A 18 6.27 -3.68 -1.20
CA ARG A 18 5.41 -4.29 -0.16
C ARG A 18 4.72 -5.53 -0.72
N ASN A 19 3.40 -5.51 -0.86
CA ASN A 19 2.61 -6.66 -1.26
C ASN A 19 2.84 -7.03 -2.75
N ASP A 20 3.04 -6.02 -3.60
CA ASP A 20 3.19 -6.20 -5.04
C ASP A 20 4.67 -6.27 -5.44
N LYS A 21 5.02 -7.23 -6.32
CA LYS A 21 6.39 -7.44 -6.82
C LYS A 21 6.74 -6.57 -8.02
N VAL A 22 5.72 -5.99 -8.67
CA VAL A 22 5.82 -5.20 -9.91
C VAL A 22 5.53 -3.73 -9.64
N LEU A 23 4.60 -3.43 -8.74
CA LEU A 23 4.20 -2.07 -8.39
C LEU A 23 4.81 -1.65 -7.04
N PRO A 24 5.79 -0.73 -7.04
CA PRO A 24 6.30 -0.19 -5.80
C PRO A 24 5.24 0.57 -5.01
N LYS A 25 5.42 0.63 -3.70
CA LYS A 25 4.52 1.36 -2.81
C LYS A 25 4.97 2.81 -2.62
N ALA A 26 6.28 3.01 -2.50
CA ALA A 26 6.85 4.31 -2.19
C ALA A 26 8.26 4.49 -2.75
N VAL A 27 8.70 5.74 -2.80
CA VAL A 27 10.07 6.15 -3.08
C VAL A 27 10.61 6.92 -1.88
N ILE A 28 11.84 6.65 -1.48
CA ILE A 28 12.54 7.43 -0.48
C ILE A 28 13.67 8.17 -1.18
N GLN A 29 13.71 9.49 -1.02
CA GLN A 29 14.77 10.33 -1.55
C GLN A 29 15.53 10.99 -0.40
N ARG A 30 16.85 10.86 -0.41
CA ARG A 30 17.74 11.53 0.52
C ARG A 30 18.08 12.91 -0.01
N VAL A 31 18.00 13.89 0.88
CA VAL A 31 18.41 15.27 0.62
C VAL A 31 19.43 15.65 1.67
N HIS A 32 20.60 16.09 1.21
CA HIS A 32 21.65 16.58 2.07
C HIS A 32 21.29 17.97 2.60
N HIS A 33 21.18 18.10 3.92
CA HIS A 33 20.98 19.37 4.57
C HIS A 33 22.17 19.70 5.48
N ARG A 34 22.43 20.98 5.73
CA ARG A 34 23.56 21.43 6.58
C ARG A 34 23.53 20.85 7.99
N GLN A 35 22.35 20.48 8.48
CA GLN A 35 22.13 19.93 9.82
C GLN A 35 22.08 18.39 9.84
N GLY A 36 22.28 17.74 8.70
CA GLY A 36 22.16 16.29 8.52
C GLY A 36 21.23 15.93 7.38
N ASP A 37 21.29 14.67 6.96
CA ASP A 37 20.49 14.18 5.85
C ASP A 37 19.00 14.09 6.24
N ARG A 38 18.12 14.38 5.29
CA ARG A 38 16.68 14.18 5.40
C ARG A 38 16.21 13.18 4.37
N TYR A 39 15.26 12.35 4.76
CA TYR A 39 14.68 11.32 3.91
C TYR A 39 13.23 11.69 3.62
N LEU A 40 12.98 12.10 2.37
CA LEU A 40 11.68 12.43 1.83
C LEU A 40 10.99 11.15 1.38
N LEU A 41 9.86 10.84 1.99
CA LEU A 41 9.03 9.70 1.63
C LEU A 41 7.94 10.14 0.67
N PHE A 42 7.95 9.61 -0.55
CA PHE A 42 6.96 9.85 -1.58
C PHE A 42 6.08 8.64 -1.82
N ARG A 43 4.79 8.87 -2.07
CA ARG A 43 3.93 7.86 -2.68
C ARG A 43 4.42 7.55 -4.08
N TRP A 44 4.49 6.26 -4.43
CA TRP A 44 4.91 5.84 -5.77
C TRP A 44 3.93 6.34 -6.85
N ASP A 45 4.49 6.88 -7.92
CA ASP A 45 3.86 7.09 -9.22
C ASP A 45 4.95 6.90 -10.31
N ILE A 46 4.54 6.44 -11.48
CA ILE A 46 5.42 6.29 -12.64
C ILE A 46 5.92 7.64 -13.13
N ASP A 47 5.07 8.66 -13.06
CA ASP A 47 5.39 10.05 -13.36
C ASP A 47 5.96 10.72 -12.09
N PRO A 48 7.25 11.11 -12.08
CA PRO A 48 7.85 11.75 -10.92
C PRO A 48 7.12 13.03 -10.48
N GLN A 49 6.47 13.74 -11.40
CA GLN A 49 5.74 14.99 -11.09
C GLN A 49 4.43 14.73 -10.32
N LYS A 50 3.88 13.51 -10.42
CA LYS A 50 2.65 13.12 -9.70
C LYS A 50 2.93 12.50 -8.33
N ARG A 51 4.20 12.26 -8.01
CA ARG A 51 4.59 11.72 -6.70
C ARG A 51 4.27 12.73 -5.61
N GLN A 52 3.51 12.27 -4.63
CA GLN A 52 3.10 13.10 -3.49
C GLN A 52 4.06 12.86 -2.33
N LEU A 53 4.60 13.95 -1.76
CA LEU A 53 5.38 13.88 -0.53
C LEU A 53 4.45 13.51 0.64
N MET A 54 4.75 12.41 1.30
CA MET A 54 3.96 11.87 2.41
C MET A 54 4.56 12.22 3.77
N ASN A 55 5.89 12.15 3.89
CA ASN A 55 6.57 12.44 5.14
C ASN A 55 8.03 12.87 4.91
N VAL A 56 8.64 13.48 5.91
CA VAL A 56 10.06 13.84 5.96
C VAL A 56 10.62 13.38 7.28
N VAL A 57 11.61 12.49 7.23
CA VAL A 57 12.23 11.92 8.43
C VAL A 57 13.75 12.03 8.40
N ASP A 58 14.36 11.65 9.52
CA ASP A 58 15.77 11.76 9.84
C ASP A 58 16.60 10.50 9.52
N SER A 59 15.95 9.39 9.16
CA SER A 59 16.65 8.16 8.76
C SER A 59 15.93 7.38 7.67
N LEU A 60 16.69 6.56 6.94
CA LEU A 60 16.17 5.68 5.91
C LEU A 60 15.26 4.59 6.51
N GLU A 61 15.65 4.06 7.67
CA GLU A 61 14.93 3.00 8.39
C GLU A 61 13.54 3.48 8.77
N LYS A 62 13.44 4.67 9.37
CA LYS A 62 12.16 5.26 9.76
C LYS A 62 11.27 5.58 8.57
N ALA A 63 11.87 5.99 7.44
CA ALA A 63 11.12 6.21 6.22
C ALA A 63 10.55 4.89 5.67
N ASN A 64 11.32 3.80 5.76
CA ASN A 64 10.86 2.47 5.38
C ASN A 64 9.71 1.98 6.28
N ASP A 65 9.86 2.09 7.60
CA ASP A 65 8.88 1.56 8.57
C ASP A 65 7.51 2.25 8.46
N LEU A 66 7.46 3.50 7.95
CA LEU A 66 6.20 4.22 7.69
C LEU A 66 5.42 3.68 6.49
N VAL A 67 6.06 2.90 5.61
CA VAL A 67 5.38 2.31 4.45
C VAL A 67 4.73 1.02 4.89
N LEU A 68 3.42 1.06 5.13
CA LEU A 68 2.67 -0.11 5.58
C LEU A 68 2.33 -1.06 4.43
N TYR A 69 2.16 -2.34 4.77
CA TYR A 69 1.56 -3.33 3.87
C TYR A 69 0.07 -3.04 3.71
N ASP A 70 -0.45 -3.27 2.51
CA ASP A 70 -1.89 -3.27 2.31
C ASP A 70 -2.50 -4.42 3.12
N PRO A 71 -3.67 -4.19 3.75
CA PRO A 71 -4.37 -5.26 4.41
C PRO A 71 -4.69 -6.34 3.39
N THR A 72 -4.32 -7.59 3.69
CA THR A 72 -4.82 -8.73 2.94
C THR A 72 -6.35 -8.72 3.08
N PRO A 73 -7.10 -8.82 1.97
CA PRO A 73 -8.56 -8.87 2.05
C PRO A 73 -8.95 -10.08 2.90
N THR A 74 -9.31 -9.81 4.15
CA THR A 74 -9.66 -10.84 5.11
C THR A 74 -11.14 -11.12 4.89
N GLY A 75 -11.43 -12.14 4.09
CA GLY A 75 -12.77 -12.61 3.84
C GLY A 75 -13.51 -11.79 2.79
N VAL A 76 -13.61 -12.35 1.59
CA VAL A 76 -14.84 -12.20 0.82
C VAL A 76 -15.93 -12.75 1.75
N THR A 77 -16.71 -11.91 2.43
CA THR A 77 -17.98 -12.36 2.98
C THR A 77 -18.75 -12.91 1.78
N PRO A 78 -19.06 -14.21 1.71
CA PRO A 78 -19.90 -14.72 0.64
C PRO A 78 -21.19 -13.92 0.73
N PHE A 79 -21.59 -13.29 -0.37
CA PHE A 79 -22.91 -12.69 -0.46
C PHE A 79 -23.91 -13.79 -0.06
N ALA A 80 -24.65 -13.58 1.05
CA ALA A 80 -25.47 -14.61 1.70
C ALA A 80 -26.71 -15.05 0.89
N GLY A 81 -26.77 -14.70 -0.40
CA GLY A 81 -27.94 -14.88 -1.25
C GLY A 81 -29.09 -13.97 -0.84
N TYR A 82 -30.02 -13.76 -1.76
CA TYR A 82 -31.34 -13.27 -1.40
C TYR A 82 -32.07 -14.35 -0.60
N PRO A 83 -32.91 -13.99 0.40
CA PRO A 83 -33.73 -14.98 1.08
C PRO A 83 -34.57 -15.76 0.05
N PRO A 84 -34.72 -17.09 0.19
CA PRO A 84 -35.52 -17.86 -0.75
C PRO A 84 -36.94 -17.30 -0.76
N THR A 85 -37.39 -16.82 -1.91
CA THR A 85 -38.80 -16.48 -2.13
C THR A 85 -39.64 -17.70 -1.81
N THR A 86 -40.43 -17.61 -0.76
CA THR A 86 -41.44 -18.61 -0.40
C THR A 86 -42.46 -18.64 -1.53
N VAL A 87 -42.30 -19.58 -2.46
CA VAL A 87 -43.35 -19.88 -3.45
C VAL A 87 -44.52 -20.44 -2.66
N LYS A 88 -45.54 -19.61 -2.41
CA LYS A 88 -46.85 -20.11 -1.96
C LYS A 88 -47.40 -20.99 -3.07
N SER A 89 -47.37 -22.31 -2.88
CA SER A 89 -48.04 -23.25 -3.77
C SER A 89 -49.53 -22.88 -3.86
N PRO A 90 -50.10 -22.73 -5.08
CA PRO A 90 -51.53 -22.51 -5.21
C PRO A 90 -52.25 -23.77 -4.74
N ARG A 91 -53.13 -23.59 -3.74
CA ARG A 91 -54.03 -24.61 -3.23
C ARG A 91 -54.97 -25.00 -4.38
N ALA A 92 -54.73 -26.15 -4.99
CA ALA A 92 -55.63 -26.71 -5.99
C ALA A 92 -56.96 -27.09 -5.30
N ARG A 93 -58.06 -26.50 -5.76
CA ARG A 93 -59.43 -27.05 -5.70
C ARG A 93 -59.61 -27.89 -6.98
N PRO A 94 -60.36 -29.00 -6.98
CA PRO A 94 -61.77 -29.08 -6.59
C PRO A 94 -62.08 -30.09 -5.48
#